data_AF-A0A3R6F2Y7-F1
#
_entry.id   AF-A0A3R6F2Y7-F1
#
_cell.length_a   1.000
_cell.length_b   1.000
_cell.length_c   1.000
_cell.angle_alpha   90.00
_cell.angle_beta   90.00
_cell.angle_gamma   90.00
#
_symmetry.space_group_name_H-M   'P 1'
#
loop_
_entity.id
_entity.type
_entity.pdbx_description
1 polymer ?
#
loop_
_entity_poly.entity_id
_entity_poly.type
_entity_poly.pdbx_seq_one_letter_code
_entity_poly.pdbx_strand_id
1 'polypeptide(L)'
;MAKIFYNSKIARIFTFLKDFKTIMLFGAVFTEEKELSDRAKFHEASHVEQYQTLFTTGLALAVGIMFICFAFDCYGWWMSALIAIPVFLYYAWYGIEYLVRLIMYRDADKAYRRITFEQEAYDLENEYLKPCSERLTASSFSFFKYYRKRDA
;
A
#
# COMPACT_ATOMS: atom_id res chain seq x y z
N MET A 1 6.24 -3.61 13.49
CA MET A 1 5.68 -2.38 14.12
C MET A 1 6.07 -1.20 13.23
N ALA A 2 5.08 -0.54 12.59
CA ALA A 2 5.33 0.56 11.67
C ALA A 2 5.95 1.77 12.38
N LYS A 3 6.90 2.46 11.74
CA LYS A 3 7.43 3.73 12.25
C LYS A 3 6.45 4.84 11.95
N ILE A 4 5.95 5.52 12.98
CA ILE A 4 4.97 6.61 12.86
C ILE A 4 5.65 7.94 13.20
N PHE A 5 5.53 8.92 12.31
CA PHE A 5 6.06 10.27 12.45
C PHE A 5 4.91 11.28 12.62
N TYR A 6 4.74 11.77 13.84
CA TYR A 6 3.71 12.75 14.20
C TYR A 6 4.11 14.19 13.85
N ASN A 7 3.12 15.06 13.64
CA ASN A 7 3.30 16.48 13.30
C ASN A 7 4.26 16.69 12.11
N SER A 8 4.14 15.82 11.10
CA SER A 8 5.06 15.79 9.96
C SER A 8 4.71 16.84 8.92
N LYS A 9 5.64 17.75 8.60
CA LYS A 9 5.46 18.70 7.49
C LYS A 9 5.27 18.02 6.13
N ILE A 10 5.71 16.77 5.99
CA ILE A 10 5.53 15.94 4.80
C ILE A 10 4.05 15.64 4.59
N ALA A 11 3.32 15.25 5.64
CA ALA A 11 1.87 15.01 5.56
C ALA A 11 1.14 16.29 5.09
N ARG A 12 1.60 17.46 5.55
CA ARG A 12 1.07 18.77 5.12
C ARG A 12 1.22 19.07 3.64
N ILE A 13 2.21 18.51 2.96
CA ILE A 13 2.36 18.67 1.50
C ILE A 13 1.24 17.93 0.76
N PHE A 14 0.70 16.86 1.33
CA PHE A 14 -0.37 16.05 0.73
C PHE A 14 -1.79 16.48 1.14
N THR A 15 -1.93 17.43 2.07
CA THR A 15 -3.25 17.97 2.52
C THR A 15 -4.06 18.71 1.46
N PHE A 16 -3.51 18.97 0.26
CA PHE A 16 -4.33 19.47 -0.85
C PHE A 16 -5.38 18.44 -1.32
N LEU A 17 -5.16 17.16 -1.00
CA LEU A 17 -6.15 16.11 -1.12
C LEU A 17 -6.95 16.11 0.19
N LYS A 18 -8.18 16.62 0.12
CA LYS A 18 -9.04 17.12 1.21
C LYS A 18 -9.29 16.17 2.40
N ASP A 19 -8.84 14.91 2.33
CA ASP A 19 -9.13 13.85 3.30
C ASP A 19 -7.90 13.10 3.84
N PHE A 20 -6.67 13.45 3.44
CA PHE A 20 -5.46 12.73 3.86
C PHE A 20 -4.72 13.44 5.00
N LYS A 21 -5.14 13.18 6.25
CA LYS A 21 -4.42 13.60 7.46
C LYS A 21 -3.26 12.67 7.85
N THR A 22 -3.31 11.44 7.35
CA THR A 22 -2.30 10.41 7.57
C THR A 22 -2.00 9.74 6.24
N ILE A 23 -0.73 9.41 6.02
CA ILE A 23 -0.27 8.79 4.79
C ILE A 23 0.89 7.83 5.09
N MET A 24 0.86 6.66 4.47
CA MET A 24 1.98 5.74 4.42
C MET A 24 2.87 6.06 3.20
N LEU A 25 4.14 6.36 3.44
CA LEU A 25 5.18 6.56 2.42
C LEU A 25 6.41 5.71 2.76
N PHE A 26 6.81 4.86 1.82
CA PHE A 26 7.99 4.00 1.86
C PHE A 26 8.05 3.12 3.11
N GLY A 27 6.90 2.63 3.56
CA GLY A 27 6.77 1.82 4.78
C GLY A 27 6.85 2.61 6.09
N ALA A 28 6.85 3.94 6.03
CA ALA A 28 6.72 4.82 7.18
C ALA A 28 5.39 5.56 7.15
N VAL A 29 4.76 5.73 8.31
CA VAL A 29 3.48 6.43 8.43
C VAL A 29 3.74 7.85 8.88
N PHE A 30 3.23 8.83 8.14
CA PHE A 30 3.33 10.26 8.45
C PHE A 30 1.94 10.78 8.76
N THR A 31 1.78 11.44 9.90
CA THR A 31 0.49 12.01 10.31
C THR A 31 0.65 13.46 10.76
N GLU A 32 -0.37 14.26 10.50
CA GLU A 32 -0.50 15.61 11.04
C GLU A 32 -1.06 15.63 12.46
N GLU A 33 -1.77 14.56 12.84
CA GLU A 33 -2.41 14.48 14.14
C GLU A 33 -1.36 14.35 15.26
N LYS A 34 -1.67 14.89 16.43
CA LYS A 34 -0.80 14.77 17.61
C LYS A 34 -0.74 13.34 18.14
N GLU A 35 -1.84 12.61 17.96
CA GLU A 35 -1.97 11.21 18.34
C GLU A 35 -2.99 10.54 17.43
N LEU A 36 -2.69 9.31 17.00
CA LEU A 36 -3.61 8.48 16.23
C LEU A 36 -4.35 7.52 17.16
N SER A 37 -5.64 7.32 16.91
CA SER A 37 -6.37 6.22 17.55
C SER A 37 -5.72 4.88 17.21
N ASP A 38 -5.78 3.90 18.12
CA ASP A 38 -5.18 2.60 17.87
C ASP A 38 -5.80 1.88 16.66
N ARG A 39 -7.07 2.18 16.38
CA ARG A 39 -7.77 1.75 15.18
C ARG A 39 -7.11 2.30 13.90
N ALA A 40 -6.85 3.61 13.87
CA ALA A 40 -6.14 4.24 12.76
C ALA A 40 -4.69 3.72 12.64
N LYS A 41 -3.98 3.50 13.76
CA LYS A 41 -2.65 2.88 13.73
C LYS A 41 -2.68 1.49 13.07
N PHE A 42 -3.74 0.71 13.30
CA PHE A 42 -3.91 -0.61 12.71
C PHE A 42 -4.21 -0.55 11.21
N HIS A 43 -5.05 0.41 10.79
CA HIS A 43 -5.31 0.70 9.38
C HIS A 43 -3.99 1.02 8.65
N GLU A 44 -3.23 2.00 9.15
CA GLU A 44 -1.96 2.43 8.55
C GLU A 44 -0.88 1.35 8.57
N ALA A 45 -0.85 0.53 9.64
CA ALA A 45 0.04 -0.62 9.70
C ALA A 45 -0.24 -1.63 8.57
N SER A 46 -1.51 -1.78 8.16
CA SER A 46 -1.87 -2.66 7.04
C SER A 46 -1.25 -2.18 5.74
N HIS A 47 -1.23 -0.87 5.48
CA HIS A 47 -0.54 -0.31 4.30
C HIS A 47 0.98 -0.52 4.34
N VAL A 48 1.59 -0.47 5.52
CA VAL A 48 3.03 -0.78 5.66
C VAL A 48 3.32 -2.24 5.32
N GLU A 49 2.50 -3.18 5.80
CA GLU A 49 2.66 -4.62 5.48
C GLU A 49 2.42 -4.91 3.99
N GLN A 50 1.41 -4.27 3.38
CA GLN A 50 1.15 -4.34 1.94
C GLN A 50 2.34 -3.82 1.13
N TYR A 51 2.90 -2.66 1.52
CA TYR A 51 4.09 -2.10 0.90
C TYR A 51 5.29 -3.03 1.01
N GLN A 52 5.55 -3.60 2.20
CA GLN A 52 6.67 -4.54 2.40
C GLN A 52 6.50 -5.82 1.58
N THR A 53 5.28 -6.32 1.45
CA THR A 53 4.96 -7.48 0.61
C THR A 53 5.29 -7.19 -0.86
N LEU A 54 4.82 -6.06 -1.39
CA LEU A 54 5.09 -5.69 -2.79
C LEU A 54 6.55 -5.29 -3.02
N PHE A 55 7.22 -4.67 -2.04
CA PHE A 55 8.64 -4.37 -2.12
C PHE A 55 9.47 -5.66 -2.26
N THR A 56 9.22 -6.64 -1.40
CA THR A 56 9.91 -7.93 -1.42
C THR A 56 9.65 -8.68 -2.73
N THR A 57 8.39 -8.68 -3.19
CA THR A 57 8.01 -9.27 -4.47
C THR A 57 8.69 -8.57 -5.64
N GLY A 58 8.69 -7.24 -5.64
CA GLY A 58 9.34 -6.43 -6.66
C GLY A 58 10.85 -6.65 -6.72
N LEU A 59 11.50 -6.86 -5.56
CA LEU A 59 12.93 -7.21 -5.49
C LEU A 59 13.20 -8.58 -6.09
N ALA A 60 12.39 -9.59 -5.75
CA ALA A 60 12.52 -10.92 -6.34
C ALA A 60 12.35 -10.87 -7.87
N LEU A 61 11.38 -10.12 -8.37
CA LEU A 61 11.16 -9.93 -9.81
C LEU A 61 12.35 -9.22 -10.48
N ALA A 62 12.86 -8.15 -9.88
CA ALA A 62 13.97 -7.40 -10.45
C ALA A 62 15.29 -8.21 -10.48
N VAL A 63 15.53 -9.03 -9.45
CA VAL A 63 16.64 -9.99 -9.45
C VAL A 63 16.46 -11.06 -10.54
N GLY A 64 15.24 -11.55 -10.75
CA GLY A 64 14.94 -12.43 -11.88
C GLY A 64 15.26 -11.79 -13.24
N ILE A 65 14.86 -10.54 -13.44
CA ILE A 65 15.16 -9.76 -14.66
C ILE A 65 16.68 -9.60 -14.84
N MET A 66 17.43 -9.32 -13.77
CA MET A 66 18.89 -9.23 -13.80
C MET A 66 19.51 -10.53 -14.35
N PHE A 67 19.13 -11.69 -13.81
CA PHE A 67 19.67 -12.97 -14.27
C PHE A 67 19.31 -13.28 -15.73
N ILE A 68 18.09 -12.93 -16.16
CA ILE A 68 17.67 -13.07 -17.56
C ILE A 68 18.54 -12.16 -18.45
N CYS A 69 18.70 -10.89 -18.08
CA CYS A 69 19.55 -9.95 -18.82
C CYS A 69 20.99 -10.47 -18.97
N PHE A 70 21.57 -11.05 -17.92
CA PHE A 70 22.89 -11.65 -17.99
C PHE A 70 22.95 -12.90 -18.89
N ALA A 71 21.91 -13.74 -18.89
CA ALA A 71 21.84 -14.91 -19.75
C ALA A 71 21.76 -14.58 -21.26
N PHE A 72 21.28 -13.38 -21.61
CA PHE A 72 21.12 -12.91 -22.99
C PHE A 72 22.09 -11.76 -23.35
N ASP A 73 23.17 -11.56 -22.58
CA ASP A 73 24.18 -10.51 -22.79
C ASP A 73 23.59 -9.08 -22.94
N CYS A 74 22.46 -8.84 -22.26
CA CYS A 74 21.72 -7.59 -22.28
C CYS A 74 22.09 -6.72 -21.07
N TYR A 75 23.22 -6.02 -21.12
CA TYR A 75 23.75 -5.24 -19.99
C TYR A 75 23.06 -3.89 -19.72
N GLY A 76 21.85 -3.67 -20.23
CA GLY A 76 21.14 -2.38 -20.19
C GLY A 76 20.56 -1.99 -18.82
N TRP A 77 19.28 -1.57 -18.83
CA TRP A 77 18.57 -0.92 -17.70
C TRP A 77 18.28 -1.81 -16.47
N TRP A 78 18.91 -2.97 -16.33
CA TRP A 78 18.66 -3.92 -15.23
C TRP A 78 18.98 -3.31 -13.85
N MET A 79 20.01 -2.44 -13.76
CA MET A 79 20.35 -1.73 -12.53
C MET A 79 19.24 -0.77 -12.10
N SER A 80 18.64 -0.06 -13.07
CA SER A 80 17.49 0.81 -12.81
C SER A 80 16.27 0.00 -12.38
N ALA A 81 16.05 -1.18 -12.98
CA ALA A 81 14.96 -2.07 -12.60
C ALA A 81 15.08 -2.57 -11.14
N LEU A 82 16.29 -2.88 -10.67
CA LEU A 82 16.56 -3.30 -9.27
C LEU A 82 16.18 -2.25 -8.23
N ILE A 83 16.21 -0.97 -8.60
CA ILE A 83 15.83 0.12 -7.70
C ILE A 83 14.36 0.49 -7.91
N ALA A 84 13.94 0.65 -9.17
CA ALA A 84 12.63 1.19 -9.49
C ALA A 84 11.50 0.21 -9.14
N ILE A 85 11.62 -1.07 -9.50
CA ILE A 85 10.53 -2.03 -9.32
C ILE A 85 10.19 -2.20 -7.82
N PRO A 86 11.12 -2.49 -6.91
CA PRO A 86 10.78 -2.71 -5.50
C PRO A 86 10.17 -1.47 -4.85
N VAL A 87 10.70 -0.28 -5.18
CA VAL A 87 10.27 0.99 -4.56
C VAL A 87 8.92 1.45 -5.11
N PHE A 88 8.67 1.29 -6.41
CA PHE A 88 7.49 1.88 -7.05
C PHE A 88 6.34 0.91 -7.30
N LEU A 89 6.54 -0.41 -7.20
CA LEU A 89 5.50 -1.40 -7.52
C LEU A 89 4.21 -1.18 -6.72
N TYR A 90 4.30 -0.91 -5.42
CA TYR A 90 3.13 -0.62 -4.59
C TYR A 90 2.36 0.60 -5.08
N TYR A 91 3.04 1.72 -5.32
CA TYR A 91 2.39 2.97 -5.74
C TYR A 91 1.81 2.87 -7.15
N ALA A 92 2.52 2.20 -8.06
CA ALA A 92 2.03 1.95 -9.41
C ALA A 92 0.75 1.10 -9.36
N TRP A 93 0.75 0.03 -8.57
CA TRP A 93 -0.41 -0.83 -8.41
C TRP A 93 -1.60 -0.07 -7.81
N TYR A 94 -1.37 0.64 -6.70
CA TYR A 94 -2.38 1.43 -6.02
C TYR A 94 -2.96 2.51 -6.95
N GLY A 95 -2.11 3.25 -7.65
CA GLY A 95 -2.50 4.32 -8.56
C GLY A 95 -3.26 3.83 -9.79
N ILE A 96 -2.80 2.74 -10.43
CA ILE A 96 -3.52 2.14 -11.56
C ILE A 96 -4.90 1.66 -11.13
N GLU A 97 -4.99 0.98 -9.99
CA GLU A 97 -6.28 0.52 -9.48
C GLU A 97 -7.23 1.68 -9.18
N TYR A 98 -6.73 2.74 -8.56
CA TYR A 98 -7.50 3.97 -8.35
C TYR A 98 -7.99 4.57 -9.67
N LEU A 99 -7.13 4.71 -10.68
CA LEU A 99 -7.50 5.26 -11.98
C LEU A 99 -8.57 4.42 -12.69
N VAL A 100 -8.43 3.09 -12.68
CA VAL A 100 -9.43 2.18 -13.26
C VAL A 100 -10.77 2.35 -12.55
N ARG A 101 -10.78 2.40 -11.21
CA ARG A 101 -12.01 2.56 -10.41
C ARG A 101 -12.62 3.96 -10.57
N LEU A 102 -11.79 4.99 -10.74
CA LEU A 102 -12.23 6.35 -11.00
C LEU A 102 -12.97 6.45 -12.33
N ILE A 103 -12.45 5.81 -13.39
CA ILE A 103 -13.11 5.75 -14.70
C ILE A 103 -14.43 4.96 -14.59
N MET A 104 -14.46 3.88 -13.82
CA MET A 104 -15.64 3.01 -13.67
C MET A 104 -16.77 3.66 -12.87
N TYR A 105 -16.47 4.27 -11.72
CA TYR A 105 -17.50 4.80 -10.81
C TYR A 105 -17.76 6.30 -10.98
N ARG A 106 -16.86 7.05 -11.63
CA ARG A 106 -16.93 8.51 -11.80
C ARG A 106 -17.08 9.31 -10.50
N ASP A 107 -16.73 8.70 -9.39
CA ASP A 107 -16.80 9.23 -8.04
C ASP A 107 -15.48 8.88 -7.34
N ALA A 108 -14.73 9.91 -6.92
CA ALA A 108 -13.40 9.76 -6.36
C ALA A 108 -13.44 9.03 -5.00
N ASP A 109 -14.40 9.37 -4.14
CA ASP A 109 -14.53 8.78 -2.80
C ASP A 109 -14.93 7.32 -2.89
N LYS A 110 -15.87 7.01 -3.80
CA LYS A 110 -16.28 5.64 -4.06
C LYS A 110 -15.16 4.82 -4.71
N ALA A 111 -14.41 5.42 -5.64
CA ALA A 111 -13.27 4.76 -6.28
C ALA A 111 -12.17 4.43 -5.25
N TYR A 112 -11.84 5.39 -4.38
CA TYR A 112 -10.86 5.23 -3.31
C TYR A 112 -11.23 4.09 -2.36
N ARG A 113 -12.43 4.11 -1.76
CA ARG A 113 -12.89 3.07 -0.82
C ARG A 113 -13.01 1.69 -1.46
N ARG A 114 -13.04 1.62 -2.78
CA ARG A 114 -13.12 0.36 -3.52
C ARG A 114 -11.76 -0.24 -3.82
N ILE A 115 -10.65 0.51 -3.70
CA ILE A 115 -9.29 -0.03 -3.89
C ILE A 115 -9.10 -1.23 -2.96
N THR A 116 -8.52 -2.31 -3.50
CA THR A 116 -8.31 -3.57 -2.79
C THR A 116 -7.48 -3.40 -1.52
N PHE A 117 -6.45 -2.56 -1.55
CA PHE A 117 -5.63 -2.23 -0.38
C PHE A 117 -6.42 -1.50 0.72
N GLU A 118 -7.28 -0.56 0.34
CA GLU A 118 -8.17 0.17 1.27
C GLU A 118 -9.22 -0.76 1.87
N GLN A 119 -9.84 -1.62 1.05
CA GLN A 119 -10.82 -2.60 1.52
C GLN A 119 -10.22 -3.55 2.57
N GLU A 120 -9.00 -4.00 2.34
CA GLU A 120 -8.27 -4.80 3.33
C GLU A 120 -8.01 -4.03 4.60
N ALA A 121 -7.49 -2.80 4.49
CA ALA A 121 -7.17 -1.97 5.65
C ALA A 121 -8.43 -1.70 6.49
N TYR A 122 -9.57 -1.37 5.87
CA TYR A 122 -10.84 -1.17 6.57
C TYR A 122 -11.40 -2.44 7.21
N ASP A 123 -11.31 -3.59 6.55
CA ASP A 123 -11.77 -4.85 7.13
C ASP A 123 -10.93 -5.20 8.37
N LEU A 124 -9.61 -5.11 8.28
CA LEU A 124 -8.69 -5.31 9.40
C LEU A 124 -8.93 -4.29 10.52
N GLU A 125 -9.16 -3.03 10.16
CA GLU A 125 -9.51 -1.97 11.09
C GLU A 125 -10.80 -2.30 11.88
N ASN A 126 -11.80 -2.92 11.24
CA ASN A 126 -13.01 -3.37 11.93
C ASN A 126 -12.75 -4.59 12.82
N GLU A 127 -11.82 -5.46 12.42
CA GLU A 127 -11.41 -6.61 13.24
C GLU A 127 -10.65 -6.22 14.51
N TYR A 128 -10.07 -5.01 14.56
CA TYR A 128 -9.44 -4.47 15.76
C TYR A 128 -10.39 -4.44 16.97
N LEU A 129 -11.71 -4.36 16.74
CA LEU A 129 -12.74 -4.39 17.77
C LEU A 129 -12.86 -5.76 18.48
N LYS A 130 -12.29 -6.82 17.90
CA LYS A 130 -12.30 -8.16 18.50
C LYS A 130 -11.27 -8.29 19.63
N PRO A 131 -11.49 -9.23 20.58
CA PRO A 131 -10.49 -9.57 21.60
C PRO A 131 -9.15 -9.96 20.95
N CYS A 132 -8.03 -9.64 21.61
CA CYS A 132 -6.68 -9.80 21.06
C CYS A 132 -6.38 -11.23 20.55
N SER A 133 -6.96 -12.25 21.18
CA SER A 133 -6.81 -13.66 20.81
C SER A 133 -7.39 -14.03 19.44
N GLU A 134 -8.28 -13.20 18.89
CA GLU A 134 -9.01 -13.49 17.64
C GLU A 134 -8.73 -12.47 16.53
N ARG A 135 -7.80 -11.53 16.75
CA ARG A 135 -7.49 -10.48 15.76
C ARG A 135 -6.73 -11.08 14.59
N LEU A 136 -7.29 -10.91 13.39
CA LEU A 136 -6.54 -11.13 12.15
C LEU A 136 -5.63 -9.93 11.91
N THR A 137 -4.38 -10.19 11.59
CA THR A 137 -3.43 -9.19 11.09
C THR A 137 -3.31 -9.29 9.58
N ALA A 138 -2.87 -8.20 8.94
CA ALA A 138 -2.45 -8.25 7.54
C ALA A 138 -1.43 -9.38 7.36
N SER A 139 -1.59 -10.18 6.32
CA SER A 139 -0.63 -11.22 5.94
C SER A 139 -0.24 -11.06 4.49
N SER A 140 0.93 -11.57 4.11
CA SER A 140 1.42 -11.43 2.75
C SER A 140 0.38 -11.92 1.74
N PHE A 141 0.02 -11.05 0.80
CA PHE A 141 -0.91 -11.33 -0.31
C PHE A 141 -2.38 -11.55 0.09
N SER A 142 -2.79 -11.29 1.34
CA SER A 142 -4.19 -11.42 1.73
C SER A 142 -5.11 -10.46 0.97
N PHE A 143 -4.60 -9.33 0.48
CA PHE A 143 -5.34 -8.38 -0.35
C PHE A 143 -5.91 -9.01 -1.63
N PHE A 144 -5.31 -10.08 -2.18
CA PHE A 144 -5.86 -10.71 -3.39
C PHE A 144 -7.28 -11.26 -3.20
N LYS A 145 -7.71 -11.55 -1.95
CA LYS A 145 -9.08 -12.00 -1.67
C LYS A 145 -10.13 -11.00 -2.11
N TYR A 146 -9.80 -9.71 -2.14
CA TYR A 146 -10.70 -8.64 -2.55
C TYR A 146 -10.89 -8.54 -4.06
N TYR A 147 -9.94 -9.02 -4.88
CA TYR A 147 -10.17 -9.09 -6.32
C TYR A 147 -11.21 -10.14 -6.70
N ARG A 148 -11.31 -11.23 -5.93
CA ARG A 148 -12.28 -12.31 -6.15
C ARG A 148 -13.68 -11.97 -5.63
N LYS A 149 -13.78 -10.98 -4.75
CA LYS A 149 -15.06 -10.47 -4.22
C LYS A 149 -15.80 -9.55 -5.21
N ARG A 150 -15.39 -9.53 -6.50
CA ARG A 150 -15.86 -8.56 -7.49
C ARG A 150 -17.32 -8.77 -7.89
N ASP A 151 -18.06 -7.67 -7.72
CA ASP A 151 -19.22 -7.25 -8.51
C ASP A 151 -20.53 -8.05 -8.37
N ALA A 152 -20.95 -8.34 -7.14
CA ALA A 152 -22.37 -8.49 -6.80
C ALA A 152 -22.93 -7.15 -6.30
#